data_AF-A0A1F9KBT4-F1
#
_entry.id   AF-A0A1F9KBT4-F1
#
_cell.length_a   1.000
_cell.length_b   1.000
_cell.length_c   1.000
_cell.angle_alpha   90.00
_cell.angle_beta   90.00
_cell.angle_gamma   90.00
#
_symmetry.space_group_name_H-M   'P 1'
#
loop_
_entity.id
_entity.type
_entity.pdbx_description
1 polymer ?
#
loop_
_entity_poly.entity_id
_entity_poly.type
_entity_poly.pdbx_seq_one_letter_code
_entity_poly.pdbx_strand_id
1 'polypeptide(L)' 'MASLTRKNFLVDEQALKRAKRILNAKTESDTVRQAISLVAFRKAVMRGYDRAAGKLRAFGTS' A
#
# COMPACT_ATOMS: atom_id res chain seq x y z
N MET A 1 11.85 14.72 -4.87
CA MET A 1 11.60 13.25 -4.95
C MET A 1 12.58 12.58 -4.02
N ALA A 2 12.16 11.66 -3.14
CA ALA A 2 13.09 10.92 -2.28
C ALA A 2 14.12 10.17 -3.15
N SER A 3 15.39 10.13 -2.74
CA SER A 3 16.43 9.45 -3.51
C SER A 3 16.15 7.95 -3.56
N LEU A 4 16.20 7.38 -4.76
CA LEU A 4 16.03 5.95 -4.93
C LEU A 4 17.32 5.24 -4.57
N THR A 5 17.24 4.30 -3.63
CA THR A 5 18.38 3.45 -3.26
C THR A 5 18.22 2.08 -3.89
N ARG A 6 19.28 1.53 -4.50
CA ARG A 6 19.28 0.16 -5.01
C ARG A 6 19.20 -0.83 -3.86
N LYS A 7 18.32 -1.83 -4.00
CA LYS A 7 18.18 -2.94 -3.05
C LYS A 7 18.26 -4.25 -3.82
N ASN A 8 18.97 -5.22 -3.26
CA ASN A 8 19.06 -6.58 -3.80
C ASN A 8 18.30 -7.50 -2.85
N PHE A 9 17.25 -8.15 -3.34
CA PHE A 9 16.48 -9.13 -2.59
C PHE A 9 15.96 -10.22 -3.53
N LEU A 10 15.70 -11.39 -2.96
CA LEU A 10 15.05 -12.49 -3.67
C LEU A 10 13.53 -12.31 -3.61
N VAL A 11 12.84 -12.66 -4.68
CA VAL A 11 11.38 -12.59 -4.76
C VAL A 11 10.85 -13.80 -5.50
N ASP A 12 9.67 -14.26 -5.10
CA ASP A 12 8.91 -15.25 -5.86
C ASP A 12 8.43 -14.65 -7.19
N GLU A 13 8.96 -15.16 -8.30
CA GLU A 13 8.64 -14.72 -9.65
C GLU A 13 7.14 -14.84 -9.97
N GLN A 14 6.46 -15.88 -9.49
CA GLN A 14 5.04 -16.09 -9.73
C GLN A 14 4.19 -15.08 -8.94
N ALA A 15 4.60 -14.75 -7.72
CA ALA A 15 3.97 -13.67 -6.96
C ALA A 15 4.17 -12.31 -7.64
N LEU A 16 5.38 -12.01 -8.13
CA LEU A 16 5.69 -10.76 -8.82
C LEU A 16 4.91 -10.61 -10.12
N LYS A 17 4.83 -11.67 -10.93
CA LYS A 17 4.01 -11.70 -12.16
C LYS A 17 2.53 -11.45 -11.87
N ARG A 18 1.98 -12.06 -10.80
CA ARG A 18 0.60 -11.82 -10.36
C ARG A 18 0.39 -10.37 -9.94
N ALA A 19 1.27 -9.82 -9.11
CA ALA A 19 1.21 -8.43 -8.69
C ALA A 19 1.27 -7.46 -9.87
N LYS A 20 2.16 -7.71 -10.85
CA LYS A 20 2.29 -6.90 -12.06
C LYS A 20 0.99 -6.83 -12.87
N ARG A 21 0.29 -7.97 -13.01
CA ARG A 21 -1.02 -8.02 -13.69
C ARG A 21 -2.10 -7.26 -12.93
N ILE A 22 -2.20 -7.47 -11.61
CA ILE A 22 -3.20 -6.80 -10.76
C ILE A 22 -3.03 -5.29 -10.80
N LEU A 23 -1.78 -4.82 -10.73
CA LEU A 23 -1.44 -3.39 -10.71
C LEU A 23 -1.33 -2.79 -12.11
N ASN A 24 -1.46 -3.58 -13.17
CA ASN A 24 -1.25 -3.18 -14.57
C ASN A 24 0.08 -2.40 -14.78
N ALA A 25 1.14 -2.83 -14.08
CA ALA A 25 2.40 -2.11 -14.03
C ALA A 25 3.31 -2.44 -15.23
N LYS A 26 4.07 -1.45 -15.71
CA LYS A 26 4.91 -1.61 -16.91
C LYS A 26 6.15 -2.47 -16.63
N THR A 27 6.79 -2.26 -15.48
CA THR A 27 8.02 -2.95 -15.07
C THR A 27 7.87 -3.59 -13.70
N GLU A 28 8.77 -4.53 -13.37
CA GLU A 28 8.82 -5.16 -12.06
C GLU A 28 9.15 -4.15 -10.95
N SER A 29 10.09 -3.24 -11.19
CA SER A 29 10.40 -2.16 -10.25
C SER A 29 9.21 -1.25 -9.98
N ASP A 30 8.43 -0.94 -11.01
CA ASP A 30 7.19 -0.16 -10.91
C ASP A 30 6.13 -0.93 -10.11
N THR A 31 6.01 -2.24 -10.36
CA THR A 31 5.13 -3.14 -9.58
C THR A 31 5.47 -3.09 -8.09
N VAL A 32 6.75 -3.22 -7.73
CA VAL A 32 7.20 -3.18 -6.33
C VAL A 32 6.92 -1.81 -5.70
N ARG A 33 7.18 -0.72 -6.42
CA ARG A 33 6.91 0.64 -5.93
C ARG A 33 5.42 0.86 -5.66
N GLN A 34 4.57 0.47 -6.60
CA GLN A 34 3.12 0.61 -6.47
C GLN A 34 2.58 -0.27 -5.33
N ALA A 35 3.07 -1.50 -5.20
CA ALA A 35 2.67 -2.40 -4.12
C ALA A 35 3.02 -1.83 -2.73
N ILE A 36 4.23 -1.28 -2.56
CA ILE A 36 4.64 -0.62 -1.31
C ILE A 36 3.75 0.59 -1.02
N SER A 37 3.47 1.41 -2.02
CA SER A 37 2.57 2.57 -1.90
C SER A 37 1.16 2.15 -1.49
N LEU A 38 0.62 1.09 -2.10
CA LEU A 38 -0.71 0.55 -1.81
C LEU A 38 -0.83 0.08 -0.36
N VAL A 39 0.19 -0.61 0.16
CA VAL A 39 0.21 -1.05 1.57
C VAL A 39 0.24 0.15 2.52
N ALA A 40 1.06 1.16 2.23
CA ALA A 40 1.12 2.39 3.02
C ALA A 40 -0.23 3.14 3.00
N PHE A 41 -0.84 3.27 1.82
CA PHE A 41 -2.16 3.86 1.63
C PHE A 41 -3.23 3.12 2.40
N ARG A 42 -3.30 1.79 2.28
CA ARG A 42 -4.26 0.95 3.03
C ARG A 42 -4.17 1.21 4.54
N LYS A 43 -2.96 1.29 5.09
CA LYS A 43 -2.75 1.58 6.52
C LYS A 43 -3.15 3.02 6.89
N ALA A 44 -2.96 3.98 6.00
CA ALA A 44 -3.38 5.36 6.22
C ALA A 44 -4.92 5.49 6.22
N VAL A 45 -5.58 4.85 5.26
CA VAL A 45 -7.04 4.81 5.11
C VAL A 45 -7.69 4.16 6.32
N MET A 46 -7.21 2.98 6.74
CA MET A 46 -7.78 2.28 7.91
C MET A 46 -7.66 3.12 9.19
N ARG A 47 -6.51 3.78 9.41
CA ARG A 47 -6.37 4.73 10.54
C ARG A 47 -7.31 5.93 10.46
N GLY A 48 -7.67 6.35 9.24
CA GLY A 48 -8.68 7.39 9.03
C GLY A 48 -10.08 6.90 9.39
N TYR A 49 -10.44 5.69 8.95
CA TYR A 49 -11.70 5.04 9.32
C TYR A 49 -11.82 4.82 10.83
N ASP A 50 -10.79 4.30 11.49
CA ASP A 50 -10.79 4.10 12.95
C ASP A 50 -11.02 5.41 13.70
N ARG A 51 -10.39 6.51 13.24
CA ARG A 51 -10.59 7.85 13.81
C ARG A 51 -12.00 8.39 13.56
N ALA A 52 -12.54 8.21 12.37
CA ALA A 52 -13.90 8.64 12.05
C ALA A 52 -14.95 7.85 12.84
N ALA A 53 -14.79 6.53 12.95
CA ALA A 53 -15.64 5.65 13.73
C ALA A 53 -15.58 5.99 15.23
N GLY A 54 -14.39 6.26 15.76
CA GLY A 54 -14.21 6.73 17.15
C GLY A 54 -14.90 8.08 17.42
N LYS A 55 -14.82 9.01 16.46
CA LYS A 55 -15.47 10.32 16.55
C LYS A 55 -17.00 10.20 16.52
N LEU A 56 -17.57 9.38 15.64
CA LEU A 56 -19.01 9.11 15.58
C LEU A 56 -19.53 8.45 16.87
N ARG A 57 -18.76 7.54 17.48
CA ARG A 57 -19.13 6.91 18.75
C ARG A 57 -19.18 7.91 19.90
N ALA A 58 -18.29 8.90 19.92
CA ALA A 58 -18.27 9.98 20.91
C ALA A 58 -19.46 10.96 20.75
N PHE A 59 -19.94 11.18 19.51
CA PHE A 59 -21.12 12.03 19.26
C PHE A 59 -22.46 11.34 19.61
N GLY A 60 -22.54 10.01 19.54
CA GLY A 60 -23.75 9.26 19.91
C GLY A 60 -23.93 8.99 21.41
N THR A 61 -23.01 9.48 22.25
CA THR A 61 -23.07 9.37 23.73
C THR A 61 -23.25 10.73 24.42
N SER A 62 -23.59 11.78 23.66
CA SER A 62 -23.93 13.11 24.20
C SER A 62 -25.45 13.33 24.23
#